data_AF-A0A516X8J4-F1
#
_entry.id   AF-A0A516X8J4-F1
#
_cell.length_a   1.000
_cell.length_b   1.000
_cell.length_c   1.000
_cell.angle_alpha   90.00
_cell.angle_beta   90.00
_cell.angle_gamma   90.00
#
_symmetry.space_group_name_H-M   'P 1'
#
loop_
_entity.id
_entity.type
_entity.pdbx_description
1 polymer ?
#
loop_
_entity_poly.entity_id
_entity_poly.type
_entity_poly.pdbx_seq_one_letter_code
_entity_poly.pdbx_strand_id
1 'polypeptide(L)'
;MVTRWAAIIFGAVALIHAVRQRSDAFPAVGRLTKPVWIGIIAVALVLFFIMGALSFLGIIGVVAVGIYMADVRPKVDEIQGR
;
A
#
# COMPACT_ATOMS: atom_id res chain seq x y z
N MET A 1 -17.78 5.91 9.90
CA MET A 1 -16.72 6.85 10.34
C MET A 1 -15.45 6.12 10.76
N VAL A 2 -15.52 5.12 11.65
CA VAL A 2 -14.35 4.35 12.14
C VAL A 2 -13.56 3.67 11.01
N THR A 3 -14.25 2.99 10.09
CA THR A 3 -13.61 2.25 8.97
C THR A 3 -12.78 3.13 8.04
N ARG A 4 -13.18 4.40 7.86
CA ARG A 4 -12.43 5.38 7.05
C ARG A 4 -11.07 5.66 7.68
N TRP A 5 -11.05 6.00 8.97
CA TRP A 5 -9.80 6.33 9.67
C TRP A 5 -8.89 5.12 9.82
N ALA A 6 -9.45 3.94 10.09
CA ALA A 6 -8.68 2.69 10.13
C ALA A 6 -7.97 2.42 8.80
N ALA A 7 -8.68 2.55 7.66
CA ALA A 7 -8.10 2.34 6.34
C ALA A 7 -7.02 3.39 6.01
N ILE A 8 -7.23 4.66 6.38
CA ILE A 8 -6.24 5.72 6.20
C ILE A 8 -4.96 5.42 6.99
N ILE A 9 -5.08 5.03 8.26
CA ILE A 9 -3.92 4.67 9.09
C ILE A 9 -3.18 3.48 8.47
N PHE A 10 -3.92 2.44 8.07
CA PHE A 10 -3.34 1.26 7.45
C PHE A 10 -2.60 1.59 6.13
N GLY A 11 -3.22 2.40 5.26
CA GLY A 11 -2.60 2.90 4.04
C GLY A 11 -1.39 3.81 4.29
N ALA A 12 -1.42 4.63 5.34
CA ALA A 12 -0.33 5.52 5.68
C ALA A 12 0.91 4.73 6.13
N VAL A 13 0.71 3.69 6.95
CA VAL A 13 1.80 2.77 7.33
C VAL A 13 2.38 2.09 6.10
N ALA A 14 1.54 1.61 5.18
CA ALA A 14 1.98 1.02 3.91
C ALA A 14 2.78 2.01 3.05
N LEU A 15 2.34 3.27 2.96
CA LEU A 15 3.02 4.30 2.18
C LEU A 15 4.37 4.68 2.78
N ILE A 16 4.43 4.90 4.10
CA ILE A 16 5.67 5.20 4.83
C ILE A 16 6.67 4.07 4.63
N HIS A 17 6.20 2.83 4.73
CA HIS A 17 7.01 1.67 4.42
C HIS A 17 7.54 1.75 2.99
N ALA A 18 6.66 1.80 1.97
CA ALA A 18 7.04 1.81 0.56
C ALA A 18 8.05 2.90 0.20
N VAL A 19 7.89 4.11 0.74
CA VAL A 19 8.79 5.24 0.50
C VAL A 19 10.19 4.99 1.06
N ARG A 20 10.30 4.37 2.24
CA ARG A 20 11.57 4.10 2.93
C ARG A 20 12.36 2.92 2.32
N GLN A 21 11.69 2.04 1.60
CA GLN A 21 12.31 0.85 1.00
C GLN A 21 13.22 1.20 -0.19
N ARG A 22 14.24 0.40 -0.45
CA ARG A 22 15.18 0.60 -1.57
C ARG A 22 14.49 0.20 -2.88
N SER A 23 14.74 0.93 -3.96
CA SER A 23 13.97 0.78 -5.21
C SER A 23 14.25 -0.51 -5.98
N ASP A 24 15.46 -1.03 -5.89
CA ASP A 24 15.91 -2.29 -6.51
C ASP A 24 15.25 -3.54 -5.90
N ALA A 25 14.73 -3.45 -4.68
CA ALA A 25 14.04 -4.58 -4.04
C ALA A 25 12.67 -4.88 -4.69
N PHE A 26 11.98 -3.88 -5.23
CA PHE A 26 10.62 -4.06 -5.75
C PHE A 26 10.56 -4.93 -7.03
N PRO A 27 11.44 -4.75 -8.03
CA PRO A 27 11.50 -5.64 -9.19
C PRO A 27 11.80 -7.11 -8.85
N ALA A 28 12.47 -7.37 -7.73
CA ALA A 28 12.76 -8.73 -7.28
C ALA A 28 11.55 -9.41 -6.59
N VAL A 29 10.60 -8.62 -6.07
CA VAL A 29 9.33 -9.13 -5.51
C VAL A 29 8.32 -9.50 -6.60
N GLY A 30 8.31 -8.76 -7.71
CA GLY A 30 7.36 -8.97 -8.79
C GLY A 30 7.49 -7.93 -9.90
N ARG A 31 6.46 -7.84 -10.75
CA ARG A 31 6.51 -7.02 -11.98
C ARG A 31 6.33 -5.52 -11.74
N LEU A 32 5.79 -5.11 -10.59
CA LEU A 32 5.48 -3.72 -10.30
C LEU A 32 6.65 -3.03 -9.60
N THR A 33 7.00 -1.83 -10.08
CA THR A 33 8.12 -1.04 -9.55
C THR A 33 7.72 -0.25 -8.30
N LYS A 34 8.73 0.26 -7.57
CA LYS A 34 8.51 1.12 -6.39
C LYS A 34 7.57 2.31 -6.67
N PRO A 35 7.75 3.12 -7.74
CA PRO A 35 6.85 4.24 -8.01
C PRO A 35 5.41 3.81 -8.25
N VAL A 36 5.19 2.66 -8.89
CA VAL A 36 3.85 2.12 -9.13
C VAL A 36 3.16 1.77 -7.81
N TRP A 37 3.86 1.07 -6.90
CA TRP A 37 3.30 0.77 -5.58
C TRP A 37 3.00 2.00 -4.74
N ILE A 38 3.90 3.00 -4.74
CA ILE A 38 3.67 4.28 -4.07
C ILE A 38 2.42 4.97 -4.65
N GLY A 39 2.29 5.02 -5.98
CA GLY A 39 1.14 5.61 -6.65
C GLY A 39 -0.18 4.91 -6.30
N ILE A 40 -0.20 3.58 -6.31
CA ILE A 40 -1.37 2.78 -5.94
C ILE A 40 -1.81 3.10 -4.50
N ILE A 41 -0.88 3.10 -3.55
CA ILE A 41 -1.18 3.37 -2.13
C ILE A 41 -1.63 4.82 -1.93
N ALA A 42 -0.99 5.78 -2.60
CA ALA A 42 -1.37 7.19 -2.53
C ALA A 42 -2.78 7.43 -3.05
N VAL A 43 -3.15 6.82 -4.19
CA VAL A 43 -4.52 6.88 -4.72
C VAL A 43 -5.51 6.22 -3.76
N ALA A 44 -5.16 5.06 -3.19
CA ALA A 44 -6.02 4.40 -2.21
C ALA A 44 -6.29 5.29 -0.99
N LEU A 45 -5.27 5.99 -0.47
CA LEU A 45 -5.43 6.95 0.63
C LEU A 45 -6.39 8.10 0.29
N VAL A 46 -6.27 8.67 -0.91
CA VAL A 46 -7.22 9.68 -1.39
C VAL A 46 -8.63 9.12 -1.42
N LEU A 47 -8.83 7.93 -1.99
CA LEU A 47 -10.14 7.26 -2.06
C LEU A 47 -10.73 6.99 -0.67
N PHE A 48 -9.91 6.55 0.30
CA PHE A 48 -10.37 6.38 1.68
C PHE A 48 -10.85 7.69 2.28
N PHE A 49 -10.11 8.78 2.04
CA PHE A 49 -10.46 10.10 2.55
C PHE A 49 -11.78 10.62 1.94
N ILE A 50 -11.90 10.63 0.61
CA ILE A 50 -13.06 11.21 -0.08
C ILE A 50 -14.30 10.31 -0.03
N MET A 51 -14.17 9.01 -0.31
CA MET A 51 -15.29 8.08 -0.49
C MET A 51 -15.47 7.12 0.69
N GLY A 52 -14.41 6.85 1.47
CA GLY A 52 -14.44 5.89 2.56
C GLY A 52 -14.15 4.44 2.12
N ALA A 53 -13.69 3.64 3.08
CA ALA A 53 -13.15 2.29 2.84
C ALA A 53 -14.17 1.27 2.29
N LEU A 54 -15.46 1.45 2.58
CA LEU A 54 -16.53 0.54 2.15
C LEU A 54 -17.25 0.98 0.86
N SER A 55 -16.83 2.10 0.26
CA SER A 55 -17.30 2.46 -1.09
C SER A 55 -16.73 1.50 -2.12
N PHE A 56 -17.36 1.37 -3.29
CA PHE A 56 -16.87 0.47 -4.35
C PHE A 56 -15.39 0.70 -4.69
N LEU A 57 -14.97 1.95 -4.92
CA LEU A 57 -13.57 2.30 -5.17
C LEU A 57 -12.70 2.18 -3.90
N GLY A 58 -13.28 2.46 -2.73
CA GLY A 58 -12.61 2.24 -1.44
C GLY A 58 -12.22 0.79 -1.22
N ILE A 59 -13.08 -0.17 -1.57
CA ILE A 59 -12.78 -1.60 -1.43
C ILE A 59 -11.59 -1.99 -2.30
N ILE A 60 -11.51 -1.48 -3.53
CA ILE A 60 -10.33 -1.66 -4.40
C ILE A 60 -9.07 -1.14 -3.72
N GLY A 61 -9.14 0.05 -3.10
CA GLY A 61 -8.05 0.62 -2.31
C GLY A 61 -7.66 -0.26 -1.12
N VAL A 62 -8.63 -0.80 -0.39
CA VAL A 62 -8.38 -1.69 0.77
C VAL A 62 -7.66 -2.95 0.32
N VAL A 63 -8.10 -3.56 -0.79
CA VAL A 63 -7.45 -4.73 -1.37
C VAL A 63 -6.02 -4.39 -1.80
N ALA A 64 -5.81 -3.26 -2.49
CA ALA A 64 -4.48 -2.84 -2.92
C ALA A 64 -3.51 -2.64 -1.76
N VAL A 65 -3.94 -1.94 -0.69
CA VAL A 65 -3.12 -1.76 0.52
C VAL A 65 -2.92 -3.08 1.26
N GLY A 66 -3.94 -3.94 1.31
CA GLY A 66 -3.85 -5.28 1.88
C GLY A 66 -2.83 -6.17 1.19
N ILE A 67 -2.83 -6.19 -0.15
CA ILE A 67 -1.82 -6.91 -0.95
C ILE A 67 -0.44 -6.35 -0.66
N TYR A 68 -0.29 -5.03 -0.61
CA TYR A 68 1.00 -4.44 -0.27
C TYR A 68 1.52 -4.91 1.09
N MET A 69 0.66 -4.90 2.11
CA MET A 69 1.04 -5.25 3.48
C MET A 69 1.29 -6.75 3.66
N ALA A 70 0.49 -7.60 3.03
CA ALA A 70 0.56 -9.04 3.20
C ALA A 70 1.56 -9.72 2.27
N ASP A 71 1.76 -9.20 1.05
CA ASP A 71 2.60 -9.84 0.03
C ASP A 71 3.87 -9.05 -0.26
N VAL A 72 3.74 -7.75 -0.58
CA VAL A 72 4.87 -6.97 -1.08
C VAL A 72 5.84 -6.62 0.02
N ARG A 73 5.35 -6.12 1.16
CA ARG A 73 6.17 -5.69 2.28
C ARG A 73 7.08 -6.81 2.81
N PRO A 74 6.57 -8.01 3.15
CA PRO A 74 7.43 -9.10 3.64
C PRO A 74 8.52 -9.48 2.65
N LYS A 75 8.19 -9.59 1.36
CA LYS A 75 9.17 -9.95 0.32
C LYS A 75 10.20 -8.85 0.08
N VAL A 76 9.79 -7.58 0.10
CA VAL A 76 10.71 -6.45 -0.01
C VAL A 76 11.67 -6.43 1.18
N ASP A 77 11.18 -6.68 2.39
CA ASP A 77 12.01 -6.74 3.59
C ASP A 77 13.00 -7.94 3.53
N GLU A 78 12.52 -9.12 3.08
CA GLU A 78 13.34 -10.33 2.91
C GLU A 78 14.51 -10.11 1.94
N ILE A 79 14.27 -9.50 0.78
CA ILE A 79 15.32 -9.18 -0.21
C ILE A 79 16.40 -8.27 0.38
N GLN A 80 16.05 -7.49 1.40
CA GLN A 80 16.95 -6.58 2.06
C GLN A 80 17.57 -7.14 3.35
N GLY A 81 17.25 -8.38 3.71
CA GLY A 81 17.73 -9.04 4.92
C GLY A 81 17.12 -8.48 6.20
N ARG A 82 15.84 -8.07 6.15
CA ARG A 82 15.08 -7.57 7.31
C ARG A 82 13.88 -8.42 7.64
#